data_AF-A0A8D8H0M0-F1
#
_entry.id   AF-A0A8D8H0M0-F1
#
_cell.length_a   1.000
_cell.length_b   1.000
_cell.length_c   1.000
_cell.angle_alpha   90.00
_cell.angle_beta   90.00
_cell.angle_gamma   90.00
#
_symmetry.space_group_name_H-M   'P 1'
#
loop_
_entity.id
_entity.type
_entity.pdbx_description
1 polymer ?
#
loop_
_entity_poly.entity_id
_entity_poly.type
_entity_poly.pdbx_seq_one_letter_code
_entity_poly.pdbx_strand_id
1 'polypeptide(L)'
;MSSDEEILVGELKVVYDFVTRAKFRKAFEALQKLLQLKTPELTEAPLAAAGIEDKDSAEELFLFVVSKYADQLEQEEKFQEVFEIIEQGLELFPEHPELLNETGVRLQRL
;
A
#
# COMPACT_ATOMS: atom_id res chain seq x y z
N MET A 1 0.90 6.29 25.51
CA MET A 1 0.87 5.47 24.29
C MET A 1 0.57 4.05 24.72
N SER A 2 -0.40 3.40 24.06
CA SER A 2 -0.70 1.98 24.26
C SER A 2 0.37 1.12 23.58
N SER A 3 0.62 -0.10 24.06
CA SER A 3 1.59 -1.03 23.44
C SER A 3 1.26 -1.29 21.96
N ASP A 4 -0.01 -1.26 21.58
CA ASP A 4 -0.45 -1.46 20.20
C ASP A 4 -0.09 -0.30 19.26
N GLU A 5 0.02 0.92 19.80
CA GLU A 5 0.42 2.11 19.06
C GLU A 5 1.92 2.08 18.75
N GLU A 6 2.73 1.71 19.73
CA GLU A 6 4.19 1.59 19.56
C GLU A 6 4.56 0.50 18.55
N ILE A 7 3.82 -0.61 18.54
CA ILE A 7 3.96 -1.67 17.54
C ILE A 7 3.65 -1.13 16.15
N LEU A 8 2.55 -0.41 15.98
CA LEU A 8 2.14 0.12 14.67
C LEU A 8 3.14 1.14 14.11
N VAL A 9 3.62 2.07 14.94
CA VAL A 9 4.68 3.02 14.57
C VAL A 9 5.93 2.27 14.09
N GLY A 10 6.31 1.20 14.81
CA GLY A 10 7.42 0.34 14.44
C GLY A 10 7.23 -0.32 13.08
N GLU A 11 6.04 -0.86 12.80
CA GLU A 11 5.72 -1.51 11.53
C GLU A 11 5.69 -0.52 10.36
N LEU A 12 5.10 0.67 10.52
CA LEU A 12 5.14 1.71 9.49
C LEU A 12 6.55 2.19 9.18
N LYS A 13 7.40 2.33 10.21
CA LYS A 13 8.81 2.69 10.01
C LYS A 13 9.52 1.67 9.11
N VAL A 14 9.21 0.38 9.26
CA VAL A 14 9.74 -0.67 8.38
C VAL A 14 9.27 -0.49 6.94
N VAL A 15 8.01 -0.11 6.72
CA VAL A 15 7.50 0.23 5.36
C VAL A 15 8.29 1.39 4.77
N TYR A 16 8.44 2.50 5.50
CA TYR A 16 9.22 3.65 5.05
C TYR A 16 10.69 3.32 4.77
N ASP A 17 11.31 2.48 5.59
CA ASP A 17 12.68 2.00 5.37
C ASP A 17 12.81 1.19 4.07
N PHE A 18 11.77 0.44 3.68
CA PHE A 18 11.75 -0.23 2.38
C PHE A 18 11.55 0.74 1.22
N VAL A 19 10.64 1.70 1.36
CA VAL A 19 10.37 2.73 0.35
C VAL A 19 11.62 3.57 0.06
N THR A 20 12.30 4.06 1.08
CA THR A 20 13.54 4.87 0.93
C THR A 20 14.68 4.11 0.25
N ARG A 21 14.64 2.77 0.26
CA ARG A 21 15.61 1.89 -0.40
C ARG A 21 15.10 1.33 -1.73
N ALA A 22 13.98 1.85 -2.25
CA ALA A 22 13.31 1.36 -3.45
C ALA A 22 13.00 -0.15 -3.44
N LYS A 23 12.75 -0.72 -2.25
CA LYS A 23 12.38 -2.14 -2.09
C LYS A 23 10.86 -2.29 -2.12
N PHE A 24 10.24 -1.92 -3.23
CA PHE A 24 8.79 -1.74 -3.31
C PHE A 24 7.98 -3.02 -3.08
N ARG A 25 8.47 -4.18 -3.55
CA ARG A 25 7.86 -5.48 -3.18
C ARG A 25 7.78 -5.69 -1.67
N LYS A 26 8.86 -5.41 -0.95
CA LYS A 26 8.89 -5.59 0.51
C LYS A 26 8.05 -4.55 1.24
N ALA A 27 8.03 -3.32 0.74
CA ALA A 27 7.14 -2.28 1.24
C ALA A 27 5.67 -2.71 1.08
N PHE A 28 5.31 -3.24 -0.09
CA PHE A 28 3.97 -3.74 -0.40
C PHE A 28 3.57 -4.90 0.52
N GLU A 29 4.40 -5.94 0.62
CA GLU A 29 4.14 -7.09 1.49
C GLU A 29 4.00 -6.69 2.98
N ALA A 30 4.82 -5.74 3.46
CA ALA A 30 4.75 -5.25 4.83
C ALA A 30 3.47 -4.43 5.07
N LEU A 31 3.12 -3.57 4.12
CA LEU A 31 1.95 -2.70 4.21
C LEU A 31 0.65 -3.50 4.11
N GLN A 32 0.57 -4.48 3.20
CA GLN A 32 -0.57 -5.40 3.13
C GLN A 32 -0.79 -6.14 4.44
N LYS A 33 0.28 -6.66 5.07
CA LYS A 33 0.15 -7.32 6.37
C LYS A 33 -0.40 -6.39 7.44
N LEU A 34 0.12 -5.17 7.49
CA LEU A 34 -0.34 -4.15 8.43
C LEU A 34 -1.84 -3.83 8.24
N LEU A 35 -2.30 -3.75 7.00
CA LEU A 35 -3.71 -3.48 6.66
C LEU A 35 -4.61 -4.72 6.90
N GLN A 36 -4.16 -5.92 6.53
CA GLN A 36 -4.91 -7.17 6.70
C GLN A 36 -5.03 -7.63 8.16
N LEU A 37 -3.98 -7.41 8.99
CA LEU A 37 -4.04 -7.68 10.43
C LEU A 37 -5.12 -6.85 11.15
N LYS A 38 -5.63 -5.79 10.49
CA LYS A 38 -6.52 -4.80 11.10
C LYS A 38 -7.91 -4.70 10.44
N THR A 39 -8.34 -5.69 9.65
CA THR A 39 -9.69 -5.68 9.06
C THR A 39 -10.57 -6.76 9.70
N PRO A 40 -11.65 -6.36 10.40
CA PRO A 40 -12.96 -6.24 9.71
C PRO A 40 -13.48 -4.81 9.55
N GLU A 41 -12.93 -3.84 10.28
CA GLU A 41 -13.37 -2.44 10.22
C GLU A 41 -12.12 -1.57 10.42
N LEU A 42 -11.78 -0.74 9.43
CA LEU A 42 -10.84 0.38 9.56
C LEU A 42 -11.39 1.36 10.62
N THR A 43 -11.32 1.01 11.90
CA THR A 43 -11.62 1.93 13.00
C THR A 43 -10.49 2.94 13.05
N GLU A 44 -10.82 4.22 13.09
CA GLU A 44 -9.89 5.37 12.99
C GLU A 44 -8.80 5.39 14.08
N ALA A 45 -8.97 4.60 15.15
CA ALA A 45 -8.17 4.64 16.36
C ALA A 45 -6.70 4.18 16.21
N PRO A 46 -6.34 3.13 15.45
CA PRO A 46 -4.95 2.69 15.36
C PRO A 46 -4.13 3.55 14.38
N LEU A 47 -4.70 4.02 13.27
CA LEU A 47 -3.96 4.78 12.23
C LEU A 47 -3.45 6.13 12.76
N ALA A 48 -4.32 6.86 13.48
CA ALA A 48 -3.99 8.14 14.13
C ALA A 48 -2.78 8.02 15.08
N ALA A 49 -2.61 6.87 15.74
CA ALA A 49 -1.53 6.65 16.68
C ALA A 49 -0.16 6.39 16.04
N ALA A 50 -0.13 6.03 14.75
CA ALA A 50 1.13 5.83 14.02
C ALA A 50 1.54 7.03 13.14
N GLY A 51 0.93 8.20 13.37
CA GLY A 51 1.23 9.42 12.62
C GLY A 51 0.65 9.43 11.21
N ILE A 52 -0.23 8.47 10.91
CA ILE A 52 -1.14 8.53 9.77
C ILE A 52 -2.33 9.33 10.27
N GLU A 53 -2.34 10.63 9.97
CA GLU A 53 -3.28 11.60 10.57
C GLU A 53 -4.75 11.26 10.25
N ASP A 54 -4.99 10.51 9.18
CA ASP A 54 -6.30 10.04 8.71
C ASP A 54 -6.19 8.78 7.83
N LYS A 55 -7.32 8.10 7.61
CA LYS A 55 -7.41 6.96 6.69
C LYS A 55 -6.81 7.27 5.30
N ASP A 56 -6.96 8.51 4.85
CA ASP A 56 -6.48 9.02 3.57
C ASP A 56 -4.95 8.90 3.44
N SER A 57 -4.21 9.16 4.52
CA SER A 57 -2.75 9.03 4.56
C SER A 57 -2.24 7.59 4.39
N ALA A 58 -3.01 6.58 4.82
CA ALA A 58 -2.67 5.17 4.61
C ALA A 58 -2.96 4.73 3.18
N GLU A 59 -4.08 5.20 2.62
CA GLU A 59 -4.47 4.99 1.23
C GLU A 59 -3.43 5.61 0.29
N GLU A 60 -2.99 6.85 0.54
CA GLU A 60 -1.93 7.52 -0.22
C GLU A 60 -0.60 6.75 -0.18
N LEU A 61 -0.17 6.28 1.00
CA LEU A 61 1.05 5.48 1.12
C LEU A 61 0.93 4.17 0.34
N PHE A 62 -0.23 3.52 0.42
CA PHE A 62 -0.49 2.28 -0.28
C PHE A 62 -0.49 2.48 -1.80
N LEU A 63 -1.22 3.48 -2.29
CA LEU A 63 -1.22 3.89 -3.69
C LEU A 63 0.20 4.18 -4.18
N PHE A 64 0.98 4.95 -3.42
CA PHE A 64 2.36 5.25 -3.76
C PHE A 64 3.21 3.98 -3.92
N VAL A 65 3.12 3.06 -2.96
CA VAL A 65 3.86 1.79 -3.00
C VAL A 65 3.42 0.93 -4.17
N VAL A 66 2.12 0.79 -4.42
CA VAL A 66 1.57 0.04 -5.58
C VAL A 66 2.07 0.63 -6.88
N SER A 67 1.93 1.95 -7.07
CA SER A 67 2.35 2.63 -8.31
C SER A 67 3.84 2.42 -8.58
N LYS A 68 4.69 2.60 -7.56
CA LYS A 68 6.14 2.37 -7.71
C LYS A 68 6.51 0.91 -7.93
N TYR A 69 5.81 -0.03 -7.30
CA TYR A 69 6.07 -1.44 -7.53
C TYR A 69 5.62 -1.85 -8.94
N ALA A 70 4.47 -1.36 -9.38
CA ALA A 70 3.96 -1.58 -10.73
C ALA A 70 4.92 -1.03 -11.79
N ASP A 71 5.43 0.19 -11.62
CA ASP A 71 6.45 0.76 -12.51
C ASP A 71 7.71 -0.12 -12.60
N GLN A 72 8.15 -0.70 -11.47
CA GLN A 72 9.31 -1.60 -11.45
C GLN A 72 8.99 -2.90 -12.22
N LEU A 73 7.82 -3.49 -11.99
CA LEU A 73 7.41 -4.73 -12.68
C LEU A 73 7.23 -4.51 -14.19
N GLU A 74 6.70 -3.37 -14.61
CA GLU A 74 6.63 -3.00 -16.04
C GLU A 74 8.02 -2.93 -16.68
N GLN A 75 9.00 -2.31 -16.01
CA GLN A 75 10.38 -2.27 -16.50
C GLN A 75 11.02 -3.66 -16.60
N GLU A 76 10.56 -4.60 -15.78
CA GLU A 76 10.95 -6.01 -15.81
C GLU A 76 10.11 -6.85 -16.80
N GLU A 77 9.21 -6.23 -17.56
CA GLU A 77 8.26 -6.86 -18.51
C GLU A 77 7.30 -7.88 -17.84
N LYS A 78 7.07 -7.75 -16.54
CA LYS A 78 6.20 -8.62 -15.73
C LYS A 78 4.77 -8.11 -15.67
N PHE A 79 4.15 -7.92 -16.83
CA PHE A 79 2.84 -7.27 -16.94
C PHE A 79 1.73 -7.96 -16.14
N GLN A 80 1.74 -9.30 -16.04
CA GLN A 80 0.74 -10.00 -15.25
C GLN A 80 0.84 -9.66 -13.75
N GLU A 81 2.06 -9.64 -13.20
CA GLU A 81 2.29 -9.29 -11.79
C GLU A 81 1.85 -7.84 -11.50
N VAL A 82 1.94 -6.95 -12.48
CA VAL A 82 1.46 -5.56 -12.34
C VAL A 82 -0.04 -5.52 -12.04
N PHE A 83 -0.86 -6.27 -12.79
CA PHE A 83 -2.30 -6.30 -12.54
C PHE A 83 -2.62 -7.02 -11.23
N GLU A 84 -1.91 -8.10 -10.90
CA GLU A 84 -2.11 -8.83 -9.64
C GLU A 84 -1.92 -7.93 -8.41
N ILE A 85 -0.92 -7.04 -8.39
CA ILE A 85 -0.72 -6.15 -7.25
C ILE A 85 -1.73 -4.99 -7.21
N ILE A 86 -2.22 -4.54 -8.36
CA ILE A 86 -3.26 -3.50 -8.42
C ILE A 86 -4.60 -4.08 -7.97
N GLU A 87 -4.94 -5.29 -8.41
CA GLU A 87 -6.12 -6.04 -7.97
C GLU A 87 -6.11 -6.24 -6.45
N GLN A 88 -4.99 -6.69 -5.88
CA GLN A 88 -4.83 -6.79 -4.42
C GLN A 88 -5.00 -5.44 -3.71
N GLY A 89 -4.66 -4.34 -4.37
CA GLY A 89 -4.92 -3.01 -3.86
C GLY A 89 -6.39 -2.65 -3.86
N LEU A 90 -7.10 -2.98 -4.95
CA LEU A 90 -8.55 -2.80 -5.07
C LEU A 90 -9.33 -3.73 -4.15
N GLU A 91 -8.81 -4.89 -3.76
CA GLU A 91 -9.42 -5.72 -2.71
C GLU A 91 -9.44 -5.02 -1.34
N LEU A 92 -8.39 -4.26 -1.03
CA LEU A 92 -8.29 -3.48 0.20
C LEU A 92 -9.07 -2.15 0.10
N PHE A 93 -9.05 -1.51 -1.07
CA PHE A 93 -9.69 -0.23 -1.34
C PHE A 93 -10.49 -0.27 -2.66
N PRO A 94 -11.70 -0.87 -2.67
CA PRO A 94 -12.44 -1.17 -3.91
C PRO A 94 -12.85 0.04 -4.75
N GLU A 95 -13.03 1.20 -4.11
CA GLU A 95 -13.50 2.42 -4.77
C GLU A 95 -12.41 3.49 -4.90
N HIS A 96 -11.13 3.13 -4.70
CA HIS A 96 -10.02 4.09 -4.78
C HIS A 96 -9.80 4.56 -6.22
N PRO A 97 -10.12 5.83 -6.56
CA PRO A 97 -10.14 6.30 -7.95
C PRO A 97 -8.78 6.19 -8.65
N GLU A 98 -7.71 6.45 -7.93
CA GLU A 98 -6.34 6.43 -8.41
C GLU A 98 -5.88 5.01 -8.73
N LEU A 99 -6.21 4.00 -7.93
CA LEU A 99 -5.89 2.59 -8.24
C LEU A 99 -6.64 2.11 -9.49
N LEU A 100 -7.90 2.54 -9.66
CA LEU A 100 -8.66 2.29 -10.89
C LEU A 100 -8.02 2.98 -12.10
N ASN A 101 -7.54 4.22 -11.93
CA ASN A 101 -6.82 4.95 -12.96
C ASN A 101 -5.48 4.28 -13.32
N GLU A 102 -4.72 3.79 -12.34
CA GLU A 102 -3.48 3.04 -12.56
C GLU A 102 -3.73 1.79 -13.42
N THR A 103 -4.87 1.11 -13.27
CA THR A 103 -5.28 0.00 -14.15
C THR A 103 -5.48 0.48 -15.58
N GLY A 104 -6.26 1.55 -15.77
CA GLY A 104 -6.59 2.11 -17.09
C GLY A 104 -5.35 2.58 -17.86
N VAL A 105 -4.44 3.30 -17.19
CA VAL A 105 -3.19 3.80 -17.78
C VAL A 105 -2.33 2.65 -18.30
N ARG A 106 -2.25 1.54 -17.55
CA ARG A 106 -1.38 0.41 -17.91
C ARG A 106 -1.96 -0.48 -18.99
N LEU A 107 -3.28 -0.69 -18.99
CA LEU A 107 -3.97 -1.34 -20.09
C LEU A 107 -3.77 -0.62 -21.44
N GLN A 108 -3.66 0.72 -21.44
CA GLN A 108 -3.39 1.49 -22.66
C GLN A 108 -1.96 1.29 -23.20
N ARG A 109 -1.02 0.85 -22.36
CA ARG A 109 0.40 0.70 -22.70
C ARG A 109 0.76 -0.70 -23.22
N LEU A 110 -0.17 -1.67 -23.12
CA LEU A 110 -0.07 -3.01 -23.70
C LEU A 110 -0.45 -3.00 -25.20
#